data_AF-A0A7R9VQE7-F1
#
_entry.id   AF-A0A7R9VQE7-F1
#
_cell.length_a   1.000
_cell.length_b   1.000
_cell.length_c   1.000
_cell.angle_alpha   90.00
_cell.angle_beta   90.00
_cell.angle_gamma   90.00
#
_symmetry.space_group_name_H-M   'P 1'
#
loop_
_entity.id
_entity.type
_entity.pdbx_description
1 polymer ?
#
loop_
_entity_poly.entity_id
_entity_poly.type
_entity_poly.pdbx_seq_one_letter_code
_entity_poly.pdbx_strand_id
1 'polypeptide(L)'
;EFDNMRPQDRVAIHEAMEQQTISVTKAGIQATLNARASVLAAANPIHGRYDRTKTLKANVALSAPILSRFDLFFVVLDECDELADYNVAKHILDVHRCTE
;
A
#
# COMPACT_ATOMS: atom_id res chain seq x y z
N GLU A 1 -2.99 -5.35 4.47
CA GLU A 1 -1.92 -5.19 3.46
C GLU A 1 -2.55 -5.21 2.08
N PHE A 2 -2.14 -4.31 1.19
CA PHE A 2 -2.84 -4.04 -0.07
C PHE A 2 -2.69 -5.18 -1.09
N ASP A 3 -1.61 -5.96 -0.99
CA ASP A 3 -1.35 -7.19 -1.74
C ASP A 3 -2.32 -8.33 -1.37
N ASN A 4 -2.81 -8.38 -0.13
CA ASN A 4 -3.70 -9.43 0.37
C ASN A 4 -5.21 -9.17 0.14
N MET A 5 -5.57 -8.15 -0.63
CA MET A 5 -6.97 -7.84 -0.91
C MET A 5 -7.63 -8.85 -1.84
N ARG A 6 -8.88 -9.24 -1.51
CA ARG A 6 -9.70 -10.13 -2.32
C ARG A 6 -10.03 -9.47 -3.68
N PRO A 7 -10.25 -10.25 -4.75
CA PRO A 7 -10.53 -9.70 -6.08
C PRO A 7 -11.73 -8.74 -6.12
N GLN A 8 -12.78 -9.01 -5.35
CA GLN A 8 -13.97 -8.16 -5.27
C GLN A 8 -13.65 -6.78 -4.67
N ASP A 9 -12.83 -6.74 -3.62
CA ASP A 9 -12.43 -5.50 -2.95
C ASP A 9 -11.51 -4.66 -3.87
N ARG A 10 -10.68 -5.32 -4.69
CA ARG A 10 -9.83 -4.66 -5.69
C ARG A 10 -10.65 -3.91 -6.76
N VAL A 11 -11.79 -4.46 -7.18
CA VAL A 11 -12.67 -3.82 -8.17
C VAL A 11 -13.32 -2.56 -7.59
N ALA A 12 -13.80 -2.63 -6.35
CA ALA A 12 -14.43 -1.48 -5.68
C ALA A 12 -13.42 -0.34 -5.47
N ILE A 13 -12.19 -0.66 -5.07
CA ILE A 13 -11.13 0.35 -4.91
C ILE A 13 -10.72 0.93 -6.26
N HIS A 14 -10.66 0.12 -7.31
CA HIS A 14 -10.36 0.63 -8.65
C HIS A 14 -11.38 1.66 -9.11
N GLU A 15 -12.67 1.41 -8.91
CA GLU A 15 -13.74 2.38 -9.21
C GLU A 15 -13.56 3.69 -8.42
N ALA A 16 -13.33 3.58 -7.11
CA ALA A 16 -13.14 4.74 -6.25
C ALA A 16 -11.90 5.56 -6.64
N MET A 17 -10.78 4.92 -6.99
CA MET A 17 -9.55 5.61 -7.39
C MET A 17 -9.61 6.20 -8.80
N GLU A 18 -10.33 5.55 -9.73
CA GLU A 18 -10.49 5.97 -11.12
C GLU A 18 -11.50 7.12 -11.25
N GLN A 19 -12.70 6.89 -10.74
CA GLN A 19 -13.87 7.74 -10.98
C GLN A 19 -14.11 8.73 -9.84
N GLN A 20 -13.42 8.56 -8.71
CA GLN A 20 -13.66 9.32 -7.47
C GLN A 20 -15.11 9.20 -6.98
N THR A 21 -15.77 8.10 -7.32
CA THR A 21 -17.15 7.77 -6.94
C THR A 21 -17.29 6.29 -6.65
N ILE A 22 -18.30 5.92 -5.87
CA ILE A 22 -18.69 4.53 -5.64
C ILE A 22 -20.16 4.37 -6.00
N SER A 23 -20.45 3.47 -6.94
CA SER A 23 -21.80 3.08 -7.30
C SER A 23 -22.27 1.90 -6.45
N VAL A 24 -23.48 2.02 -5.92
CA VAL A 24 -24.13 0.98 -5.12
C VAL A 24 -25.46 0.65 -5.75
N THR A 25 -25.62 -0.61 -6.15
CA THR A 25 -26.90 -1.18 -6.59
C THR A 25 -27.25 -2.35 -5.70
N LYS A 26 -28.15 -2.15 -4.73
CA LYS A 26 -28.55 -3.19 -3.78
C LYS A 26 -29.94 -2.94 -3.21
N ALA A 27 -30.74 -3.99 -3.06
CA ALA A 27 -32.06 -3.95 -2.42
C ALA A 27 -33.00 -2.86 -2.98
N GLY A 28 -32.98 -2.65 -4.30
CA GLY A 28 -33.78 -1.61 -4.97
C GLY A 28 -33.25 -0.19 -4.82
N ILE A 29 -32.12 0.01 -4.13
CA ILE A 29 -31.43 1.29 -4.04
C ILE A 29 -30.34 1.33 -5.11
N GLN A 30 -30.43 2.31 -6.00
CA GLN A 30 -29.40 2.65 -6.96
C GLN A 30 -28.90 4.06 -6.63
N ALA A 31 -27.67 4.17 -6.17
CA ALA A 31 -27.07 5.44 -5.76
C ALA A 31 -25.60 5.51 -6.16
N THR A 32 -25.12 6.71 -6.46
CA THR A 32 -23.71 7.01 -6.71
C THR A 32 -23.23 7.98 -5.64
N LEU A 33 -22.21 7.58 -4.90
CA LEU A 33 -21.64 8.35 -3.79
C LEU A 33 -20.30 8.94 -4.20
N ASN A 34 -20.03 10.15 -3.74
CA ASN A 34 -18.75 10.81 -3.96
C ASN A 34 -17.67 10.20 -3.05
N ALA A 35 -16.51 9.85 -3.61
CA ALA A 35 -15.42 9.16 -2.91
C ALA A 35 -14.08 9.91 -3.04
N ARG A 36 -14.12 11.25 -2.86
CA ARG A 36 -12.92 12.10 -2.86
C ARG A 36 -12.08 11.85 -1.62
N ALA A 37 -11.18 10.87 -1.71
CA ALA A 37 -10.21 10.55 -0.67
C ALA A 37 -8.84 10.30 -1.30
N SER A 38 -7.78 10.61 -0.55
CA SER A 38 -6.42 10.21 -0.89
C SER A 38 -6.17 8.79 -0.38
N VAL A 39 -5.50 7.96 -1.17
CA VAL A 39 -5.18 6.58 -0.82
C VAL A 39 -3.73 6.47 -0.41
N LEU A 40 -3.49 6.03 0.82
CA LEU A 40 -2.19 5.57 1.29
C LEU A 40 -2.22 4.04 1.41
N ALA A 41 -1.30 3.36 0.74
CA ALA A 41 -1.25 1.91 0.72
C ALA A 41 0.14 1.39 1.09
N ALA A 42 0.18 0.29 1.84
CA ALA A 42 1.36 -0.50 2.12
C ALA A 42 1.17 -1.89 1.52
N ALA A 43 2.18 -2.37 0.80
CA ALA A 43 2.20 -3.68 0.17
C ALA A 43 3.59 -4.30 0.35
N ASN A 44 3.62 -5.60 0.58
CA ASN A 44 4.86 -6.35 0.68
C ASN A 44 5.34 -6.80 -0.72
N PRO A 45 6.66 -6.90 -0.94
CA PRO A 45 7.20 -7.50 -2.15
C PRO A 45 6.84 -8.99 -2.24
N ILE A 46 6.70 -9.49 -3.47
CA ILE A 46 6.49 -10.91 -3.74
C ILE A 46 7.70 -11.68 -3.18
N HIS A 47 7.43 -12.80 -2.49
CA HIS A 47 8.44 -13.61 -1.78
C HIS A 47 9.10 -12.93 -0.57
N GLY A 48 8.57 -11.80 -0.09
CA GLY A 48 8.96 -11.19 1.19
C GLY A 48 10.20 -10.30 1.16
N ARG A 49 11.00 -10.32 0.09
CA ARG A 49 12.13 -9.39 -0.12
C ARG A 49 12.06 -8.78 -1.51
N TYR A 50 12.40 -7.49 -1.59
CA TYR A 50 12.42 -6.76 -2.85
C TYR A 50 13.67 -7.09 -3.67
N ASP A 51 13.49 -7.50 -4.93
CA ASP A 51 14.57 -7.82 -5.86
C ASP A 51 14.90 -6.61 -6.75
N ARG A 52 16.07 -6.02 -6.55
CA ARG A 52 16.53 -4.82 -7.27
C ARG A 52 16.79 -5.05 -8.76
N THR A 53 16.93 -6.31 -9.18
CA THR A 53 17.15 -6.65 -10.59
C THR A 53 15.85 -6.63 -11.40
N LYS A 54 14.70 -6.64 -10.71
CA LYS A 54 13.37 -6.69 -11.30
C LYS A 54 12.68 -5.33 -11.27
N THR A 55 11.72 -5.14 -12.17
CA THR A 55 10.87 -3.95 -12.19
C THR A 55 9.92 -3.95 -11.00
N LEU A 56 9.39 -2.77 -10.62
CA LEU A 56 8.40 -2.64 -9.55
C LEU A 56 7.20 -3.56 -9.75
N LYS A 57 6.67 -3.63 -10.98
CA LYS A 57 5.55 -4.50 -11.36
C LYS A 57 5.86 -5.99 -11.16
N ALA A 58 7.12 -6.40 -11.37
CA ALA A 58 7.55 -7.78 -11.15
C ALA A 58 7.83 -8.08 -9.67
N ASN A 59 8.03 -7.05 -8.85
CA ASN A 59 8.25 -7.16 -7.41
C ASN A 59 6.95 -7.13 -6.58
N VAL A 60 5.83 -6.69 -7.14
CA VAL A 60 4.59 -6.45 -6.38
C VAL A 60 3.39 -7.12 -7.05
N ALA A 61 2.57 -7.83 -6.27
CA ALA A 61 1.39 -8.57 -6.75
C ALA A 61 0.15 -7.68 -7.02
N LEU A 62 0.35 -6.55 -7.72
CA LEU A 62 -0.70 -5.60 -8.06
C LEU A 62 -0.98 -5.57 -9.57
N SER A 63 -2.24 -5.32 -9.91
CA SER A 63 -2.65 -5.21 -11.30
C SER A 63 -2.13 -3.90 -11.91
N ALA A 64 -1.84 -3.92 -13.22
CA ALA A 64 -1.37 -2.74 -13.93
C ALA A 64 -2.31 -1.52 -13.82
N PRO A 65 -3.66 -1.66 -13.84
CA PRO A 65 -4.55 -0.52 -13.67
C PRO A 65 -4.40 0.15 -12.30
N ILE A 66 -4.27 -0.63 -11.22
CA ILE A 66 -4.09 -0.09 -9.87
C ILE A 66 -2.74 0.62 -9.74
N LEU A 67 -1.66 0.03 -10.27
CA LEU A 67 -0.34 0.67 -10.28
C LEU A 67 -0.36 2.01 -11.02
N SER A 68 -1.10 2.11 -12.13
CA SER A 68 -1.22 3.36 -12.88
C SER A 68 -1.99 4.47 -12.15
N ARG A 69 -2.72 4.15 -11.07
CA ARG A 69 -3.52 5.10 -10.29
C ARG A 69 -2.78 5.70 -9.10
N PHE A 70 -1.60 5.17 -8.78
CA PHE A 70 -0.73 5.76 -7.77
C PHE A 70 0.29 6.67 -8.45
N ASP A 71 0.34 7.92 -8.00
CA ASP A 71 1.30 8.92 -8.51
C ASP A 71 2.69 8.74 -7.90
N LEU A 72 2.78 8.22 -6.67
CA LEU A 72 4.00 8.08 -5.90
C LEU A 72 4.19 6.66 -5.40
N PHE A 73 5.41 6.14 -5.57
CA PHE A 73 5.85 4.85 -5.06
C PHE A 73 7.10 5.02 -4.22
N PHE A 74 7.01 4.61 -2.95
CA PHE A 74 8.13 4.60 -2.02
C PHE A 74 8.52 3.15 -1.74
N VAL A 75 9.64 2.71 -2.32
CA VAL A 75 10.20 1.38 -2.06
C VAL A 75 11.14 1.51 -0.87
N VAL A 76 10.74 0.94 0.27
CA VAL A 76 11.57 0.86 1.46
C VAL A 76 12.34 -0.46 1.41
N LEU A 77 13.67 -0.38 1.44
CA LEU A 77 14.57 -1.53 1.42
C LEU A 77 15.25 -1.64 2.78
N ASP A 78 15.29 -2.86 3.29
CA ASP A 78 16.07 -3.21 4.47
C ASP A 78 17.51 -3.51 4.01
N GLU A 79 18.38 -2.50 4.13
CA GLU A 79 19.81 -2.62 3.87
C GLU A 79 20.56 -2.82 5.19
N CYS A 80 21.48 -3.78 5.22
CA CYS A 80 22.38 -3.95 6.35
C CYS A 80 23.37 -2.77 6.40
N ASP A 81 23.06 -1.74 7.18
CA ASP A 81 23.93 -0.61 7.48
C ASP A 81 24.08 -0.47 9.00
N GLU A 82 25.28 -0.77 9.50
CA GLU A 82 25.59 -0.76 10.93
C GLU A 82 25.28 0.59 11.61
N LEU A 83 25.52 1.71 10.93
CA LEU A 83 25.27 3.04 11.49
C LEU A 83 23.77 3.33 11.56
N ALA A 84 23.03 3.00 10.49
CA ALA A 84 21.58 3.16 10.46
C ALA A 84 20.91 2.26 11.50
N ASP A 85 21.29 0.98 11.55
CA ASP A 85 20.79 -0.02 12.49
C ASP A 85 21.07 0.38 13.94
N TYR A 86 22.27 0.89 14.23
CA TYR A 86 22.63 1.39 15.56
C TYR A 86 21.75 2.58 15.96
N ASN A 87 21.53 3.54 15.06
CA ASN A 87 20.71 4.72 15.34
C ASN A 87 19.24 4.34 15.57
N VAL A 88 18.69 3.42 14.76
CA VAL A 88 17.33 2.90 14.93
C VAL A 88 17.20 2.15 16.24
N ALA A 89 18.13 1.24 16.55
CA ALA A 89 18.12 0.49 17.80
C ALA A 89 18.20 1.40 19.02
N LYS A 90 19.09 2.40 19.00
CA LYS A 90 19.20 3.41 20.06
C LYS A 90 17.89 4.18 20.23
N HIS A 91 17.29 4.64 19.13
CA HIS A 91 16.02 5.36 19.18
C HIS A 91 14.90 4.50 19.78
N ILE A 92 14.80 3.24 19.37
CA ILE A 92 13.82 2.29 19.94
C ILE A 92 14.03 2.14 21.44
N LEU A 93 15.28 1.93 21.89
CA LEU A 93 15.60 1.81 23.32
C LEU A 93 15.22 3.09 24.09
N ASP A 94 15.56 4.26 23.57
CA ASP A 94 15.27 5.54 24.23
C ASP A 94 13.75 5.79 24.37
N VAL A 95 12.96 5.48 23.33
CA VAL A 95 11.49 5.58 23.38
C VAL A 95 10.89 4.68 24.45
N HIS A 96 11.35 3.43 24.54
CA HIS A 96 10.81 2.47 25.51
C HIS A 96 11.27 2.75 26.95
N ARG A 97 12.42 3.41 27.15
CA ARG A 97 12.92 3.79 28.48
C ARG A 97 12.20 5.00 29.08
N CYS A 98 11.64 5.89 28.26
CA CYS A 98 10.86 7.05 28.72
C CYS A 98 9.39 6.73 29.05
N THR A 99 8.97 5.47 28.91
CA THR A 99 7.58 5.03 29.23
C THR A 99 7.45 4.49 30.66
N GLU A 100 8.48 4.69 31.50
CA GLU A 100 8.43 4.50 32.96
C GLU A 100 8.49 5.84 33.71
#